data_AF-A0A1Q3BAW1-F1
#
_entry.id   AF-A0A1Q3BAW1-F1
#
_cell.length_a   1.000
_cell.length_b   1.000
_cell.length_c   1.000
_cell.angle_alpha   90.00
_cell.angle_beta   90.00
_cell.angle_gamma   90.00
#
_symmetry.space_group_name_H-M   'P 1'
#
loop_
_entity.id
_entity.type
_entity.pdbx_description
1 polymer ?
#
loop_
_entity_poly.entity_id
_entity_poly.type
_entity_poly.pdbx_seq_one_letter_code
_entity_poly.pdbx_strand_id
1 'polypeptide(L)'
;MKENENIFGMFVRFTNIINSLQSLNKCYTNSEMVRKILRCLPKSWMPKVTAIEEAKDLNTLPLEELLGSLMTHEMTIKNHEDDEEQDKKKKKVIAFKSSTTDSSEEDSDDEMALITRRL
;
A
#
# COMPACT_ATOMS: atom_id res chain seq x y z
N MET A 1 -2.54 -10.75 13.48
CA MET A 1 -3.30 -10.72 12.21
C MET A 1 -2.95 -11.99 11.47
N LYS A 2 -3.94 -12.69 10.93
CA LYS A 2 -3.68 -13.89 10.15
C LYS A 2 -3.05 -13.51 8.80
N GLU A 3 -2.38 -14.47 8.17
CA GLU A 3 -1.89 -14.29 6.81
C GLU A 3 -3.07 -14.07 5.86
N ASN A 4 -2.97 -13.06 4.97
CA ASN A 4 -4.01 -12.65 4.01
C ASN A 4 -5.34 -12.15 4.63
N GLU A 5 -5.38 -11.91 5.94
CA GLU A 5 -6.49 -11.21 6.58
C GLU A 5 -6.33 -9.71 6.33
N ASN A 6 -7.43 -8.97 6.15
CA ASN A 6 -7.42 -7.51 6.08
C ASN A 6 -7.68 -6.88 7.45
N ILE A 7 -7.44 -5.57 7.59
CA ILE A 7 -7.61 -4.84 8.86
C ILE A 7 -9.04 -4.99 9.40
N PHE A 8 -10.05 -4.88 8.53
CA PHE A 8 -11.45 -5.03 8.95
C PHE A 8 -11.75 -6.42 9.52
N GLY A 9 -11.34 -7.48 8.82
CA GLY A 9 -11.54 -8.86 9.27
C GLY A 9 -10.82 -9.16 10.58
N MET A 10 -9.59 -8.64 10.73
CA MET A 10 -8.85 -8.72 11.98
C MET A 10 -9.58 -8.02 13.13
N PHE A 11 -10.12 -6.82 12.89
CA PHE A 11 -10.88 -6.06 13.88
C PHE A 11 -12.18 -6.76 14.29
N VAL A 12 -12.94 -7.32 13.34
CA VAL A 12 -14.15 -8.11 13.65
C VAL A 12 -13.82 -9.30 14.54
N ARG A 13 -12.76 -10.07 14.24
CA ARG A 13 -12.32 -11.16 15.12
C ARG A 13 -11.89 -10.66 16.49
N PHE A 14 -11.15 -9.54 16.54
CA PHE A 14 -10.72 -8.94 17.80
C PHE A 14 -11.94 -8.60 18.68
N THR A 15 -12.95 -7.93 18.12
CA THR A 15 -14.19 -7.60 18.82
C THR A 15 -14.94 -8.84 19.31
N ASN A 16 -15.03 -9.90 18.50
CA ASN A 16 -15.65 -11.16 18.93
C ASN A 16 -14.94 -11.79 20.13
N ILE A 17 -13.60 -11.72 20.17
CA ILE A 17 -12.80 -12.19 21.30
C ILE A 17 -13.04 -11.31 22.53
N ILE A 18 -13.06 -9.98 22.39
CA ILE A 18 -13.33 -9.06 23.50
C ILE A 18 -14.72 -9.30 24.09
N ASN A 19 -15.74 -9.46 23.26
CA ASN A 19 -17.11 -9.74 23.69
C ASN A 19 -17.19 -11.08 24.44
N SER A 20 -16.48 -12.10 23.96
CA SER A 20 -16.40 -13.41 24.63
C SER A 20 -15.64 -13.35 25.95
N LEU A 21 -14.65 -12.46 26.09
CA LEU A 21 -13.94 -12.26 27.35
C LEU A 21 -14.78 -11.45 28.33
N GLN A 22 -15.57 -10.50 27.85
CA GLN A 22 -16.49 -9.73 28.66
C GLN A 22 -17.58 -10.60 29.29
N SER A 23 -18.10 -11.61 28.57
CA SER A 23 -19.05 -12.58 29.15
C SER A 23 -18.41 -13.47 30.23
N LEU A 24 -17.08 -13.56 30.26
CA LEU A 24 -16.30 -14.22 31.31
C LEU A 24 -15.83 -13.23 32.41
N ASN A 25 -16.46 -12.06 32.53
CA ASN A 25 -16.11 -10.98 33.45
C ASN A 25 -14.69 -10.39 33.26
N LYS A 26 -14.09 -10.57 32.09
CA LYS A 26 -12.80 -9.96 31.74
C LYS A 26 -13.00 -8.81 30.76
N CYS A 27 -13.05 -7.60 31.29
CA CYS A 27 -13.15 -6.37 30.50
C CYS A 27 -11.76 -5.79 30.21
N TYR A 28 -11.63 -5.11 29.07
CA TYR A 28 -10.44 -4.34 28.73
C TYR A 28 -10.82 -2.88 28.56
N THR A 29 -9.95 -2.00 29.02
CA THR A 29 -10.06 -0.56 28.75
C THR A 29 -9.76 -0.28 27.27
N ASN A 30 -10.21 0.88 26.79
CA ASN A 30 -9.93 1.32 25.42
C ASN A 30 -8.41 1.32 25.13
N SER A 31 -7.61 1.87 26.05
CA SER A 31 -6.15 1.92 25.92
C SER A 31 -5.51 0.53 25.82
N GLU A 32 -6.03 -0.48 26.53
CA GLU A 32 -5.55 -1.85 26.42
C GLU A 32 -5.92 -2.46 25.07
N MET A 33 -7.12 -2.17 24.57
CA MET A 33 -7.56 -2.63 23.26
C MET A 33 -6.72 -2.03 22.14
N VAL A 34 -6.46 -0.72 22.17
CA VAL A 34 -5.57 -0.01 21.23
C VAL A 34 -4.19 -0.67 21.15
N ARG A 35 -3.53 -0.85 22.30
CA ARG A 35 -2.20 -1.48 22.36
C ARG A 35 -2.22 -2.92 21.85
N LYS A 36 -3.27 -3.68 22.16
CA LYS A 36 -3.40 -5.07 21.68
C LYS A 36 -3.56 -5.11 20.17
N ILE A 37 -4.35 -4.22 19.59
CA ILE A 37 -4.53 -4.12 18.13
C ILE A 37 -3.19 -3.82 17.46
N LEU A 38 -2.47 -2.78 17.89
CA LEU A 38 -1.16 -2.42 17.35
C LEU A 38 -0.16 -3.58 17.43
N ARG A 39 -0.13 -4.29 18.57
CA ARG A 39 0.75 -5.45 18.78
C ARG A 39 0.36 -6.67 17.92
N CYS A 40 -0.87 -6.74 17.43
CA CYS A 40 -1.33 -7.84 16.58
C CYS A 40 -1.04 -7.61 15.09
N LEU A 41 -0.54 -6.44 14.69
CA LEU A 41 -0.25 -6.14 13.29
C LEU A 41 1.03 -6.86 12.80
N PRO A 42 1.11 -7.21 11.50
CA PRO A 42 2.31 -7.79 10.90
C PRO A 42 3.52 -6.83 10.99
N LYS A 43 4.73 -7.38 10.87
CA LYS A 43 5.98 -6.58 10.91
C LYS A 43 6.06 -5.50 9.81
N SER A 44 5.39 -5.69 8.68
CA SER A 44 5.32 -4.69 7.61
C SER A 44 4.63 -3.39 8.05
N TRP A 45 3.81 -3.44 9.12
CA TRP A 45 3.10 -2.29 9.67
C TRP A 45 3.91 -1.49 10.69
N MET A 46 5.12 -1.93 11.06
CA MET A 46 5.93 -1.27 12.09
C MET A 46 6.14 0.24 11.84
N PRO A 47 6.43 0.72 10.61
CA PRO A 47 6.54 2.16 10.37
C PRO A 47 5.26 2.93 10.73
N LYS A 48 4.09 2.36 10.43
CA LYS A 48 2.79 2.97 10.78
C LYS A 48 2.53 2.91 12.28
N VAL A 49 2.87 1.81 12.94
CA VAL A 49 2.74 1.67 14.40
C VAL A 49 3.59 2.72 15.11
N THR A 50 4.87 2.85 14.75
CA THR A 50 5.77 3.86 15.32
C THR A 50 5.24 5.27 15.10
N ALA A 51 4.78 5.59 13.89
CA ALA A 51 4.20 6.91 13.61
C ALA A 51 2.95 7.22 14.47
N ILE A 52 2.12 6.22 14.78
CA ILE A 52 0.97 6.39 15.68
C ILE A 52 1.43 6.60 17.12
N GLU A 53 2.41 5.82 17.58
CA GLU A 53 2.98 5.92 18.94
C GLU A 53 3.67 7.26 19.20
N GLU A 54 4.31 7.84 18.18
CA GLU A 54 4.95 9.15 18.27
C GLU A 54 3.96 10.32 18.17
N ALA A 55 2.91 10.18 17.35
CA ALA A 55 1.98 11.27 17.07
C ALA A 55 0.78 11.35 18.03
N LYS A 56 0.40 10.24 18.69
CA LYS A 56 -0.84 10.15 19.47
C LYS A 56 -0.62 9.49 20.83
N ASP A 57 -1.40 9.92 21.82
CA ASP A 57 -1.45 9.26 23.11
C ASP A 57 -2.40 8.04 23.07
N LEU A 58 -1.82 6.85 23.22
CA LEU A 58 -2.56 5.58 23.19
C LEU A 58 -3.54 5.40 24.35
N ASN A 59 -3.47 6.24 25.40
CA ASN A 59 -4.44 6.19 26.50
C ASN A 59 -5.77 6.86 26.16
N THR A 60 -5.73 7.83 25.26
CA THR A 60 -6.88 8.67 24.89
C THR A 60 -7.37 8.44 23.47
N LEU A 61 -6.58 7.76 22.63
CA LEU A 61 -6.91 7.45 21.24
C LEU A 61 -8.18 6.58 21.11
N PRO A 62 -9.26 7.08 20.46
CA PRO A 62 -10.45 6.29 20.17
C PRO A 62 -10.16 5.10 19.25
N LEU A 63 -10.89 3.99 19.44
CA LEU A 63 -10.68 2.77 18.66
C LEU A 63 -11.10 2.95 17.21
N GLU A 64 -12.16 3.71 16.98
CA GLU A 64 -12.71 4.04 15.67
C GLU A 64 -11.71 4.86 14.85
N GLU A 65 -11.02 5.79 15.51
CA GLU A 65 -9.98 6.61 14.89
C GLU A 65 -8.74 5.78 14.54
N LEU A 66 -8.33 4.89 15.44
CA LEU A 66 -7.26 3.92 15.16
C LEU A 66 -7.62 3.06 13.95
N LEU A 67 -8.83 2.47 13.95
CA LEU A 67 -9.30 1.59 12.90
C LEU A 67 -9.35 2.33 11.54
N GLY A 68 -9.89 3.56 11.53
CA GLY A 68 -9.92 4.40 10.34
C GLY A 68 -8.51 4.66 9.79
N SER A 69 -7.55 5.02 10.65
CA SER A 69 -6.17 5.27 10.23
C SER A 69 -5.49 4.02 9.64
N LEU A 70 -5.77 2.85 10.20
CA LEU A 70 -5.23 1.57 9.71
C LEU A 70 -5.87 1.19 8.36
N MET A 71 -7.18 1.34 8.21
CA MET A 71 -7.88 1.06 6.94
C MET A 71 -7.43 1.99 5.81
N THR A 72 -7.29 3.29 6.09
CA THR A 72 -6.75 4.24 5.09
C THR A 72 -5.35 3.81 4.66
N HIS A 73 -4.51 3.38 5.59
CA HIS A 73 -3.17 2.91 5.24
C HIS A 73 -3.21 1.63 4.39
N GLU A 74 -4.05 0.66 4.74
CA GLU A 74 -4.26 -0.56 3.96
C GLU A 74 -4.63 -0.25 2.50
N MET A 75 -5.55 0.70 2.30
CA MET A 75 -5.96 1.13 0.95
C MET A 75 -4.81 1.80 0.20
N THR A 76 -4.02 2.64 0.86
CA THR A 76 -2.87 3.30 0.20
C THR A 76 -1.77 2.32 -0.21
N ILE A 77 -1.50 1.29 0.61
CA ILE A 77 -0.50 0.27 0.26
C ILE A 77 -0.97 -0.51 -0.96
N LYS A 78 -2.23 -0.95 -0.96
CA LYS A 78 -2.79 -1.75 -2.06
C LYS A 78 -2.73 -1.02 -3.41
N ASN A 79 -3.04 0.28 -3.42
CA ASN A 79 -2.95 1.09 -4.63
C ASN A 79 -1.51 1.21 -5.16
N HIS A 80 -0.52 1.22 -4.26
CA HIS A 80 0.89 1.36 -4.64
C HIS A 80 1.51 0.04 -5.16
N GLU A 81 1.00 -1.10 -4.72
CA GLU A 81 1.38 -2.43 -5.24
C GLU A 81 0.89 -2.62 -6.69
N ASP A 82 -0.32 -2.15 -7.00
CA ASP A 82 -0.88 -2.18 -8.36
C ASP A 82 -0.06 -1.33 -9.35
N ASP A 83 0.44 -0.16 -8.90
CA ASP A 83 1.29 0.73 -9.69
C ASP A 83 2.70 0.15 -9.91
N GLU A 84 3.30 -0.48 -8.90
CA GLU A 84 4.59 -1.15 -9.02
C GLU A 84 4.56 -2.35 -9.97
N GLU A 85 3.45 -3.09 -10.03
CA GLU A 85 3.30 -4.21 -10.95
C GLU A 85 3.21 -3.73 -12.42
N GLN A 86 2.60 -2.57 -12.65
CA GLN A 86 2.59 -1.94 -13.97
C GLN A 86 3.97 -1.42 -14.38
N ASP A 87 4.74 -0.83 -13.47
CA ASP A 87 6.09 -0.32 -13.78
C ASP A 87 7.11 -1.45 -14.01
N LYS A 88 6.99 -2.58 -13.31
CA LYS A 88 7.82 -3.77 -13.56
C LYS A 88 7.48 -4.43 -14.91
N LYS A 89 6.22 -4.36 -15.38
CA LYS A 89 5.81 -4.82 -16.72
C LYS A 89 6.30 -3.88 -17.83
N LYS A 90 6.27 -2.56 -17.62
CA LYS A 90 6.76 -1.56 -18.60
C LYS A 90 8.28 -1.61 -18.79
N LYS A 91 9.06 -1.91 -17.74
CA LYS A 91 10.54 -2.04 -17.82
C LYS A 91 11.04 -3.26 -18.63
N LYS A 92 10.19 -4.24 -18.94
CA LYS A 92 10.57 -5.43 -19.75
C LYS A 92 10.44 -5.25 -21.27
N VAL A 93 9.86 -4.16 -21.77
CA VAL A 93 9.49 -4.04 -23.22
C VAL A 93 10.53 -3.30 -24.07
N ILE A 94 11.53 -2.63 -23.49
CA ILE A 94 12.56 -1.93 -24.28
C ILE A 94 13.78 -2.81 -24.58
N ALA A 95 13.56 -3.90 -25.33
CA ALA A 95 14.65 -4.61 -26.00
C ALA A 95 15.03 -3.86 -27.29
N PHE A 96 16.04 -2.99 -27.21
CA PHE A 96 16.63 -2.28 -28.33
C PHE A 96 17.36 -3.29 -29.25
N LYS A 97 16.72 -3.72 -30.35
CA LYS A 97 17.41 -4.46 -31.42
C LYS A 97 18.11 -3.45 -32.34
N SER A 98 19.42 -3.31 -32.16
CA SER A 98 20.33 -2.72 -33.15
C SER A 98 21.06 -3.85 -33.87
N SER A 99 20.87 -3.94 -35.18
CA SER A 99 21.81 -4.58 -36.10
C SER A 99 21.56 -4.05 -37.51
N THR A 100 22.59 -3.38 -38.00
CA THR A 100 22.79 -2.69 -39.28
C THR A 100 22.78 -3.65 -40.49
N THR A 101 22.36 -3.12 -41.67
CA THR A 101 22.47 -3.64 -43.08
C THR A 101 21.70 -4.94 -43.39
N ASP A 102 20.81 -5.04 -44.39
CA ASP A 102 21.00 -4.70 -45.81
C ASP A 102 19.64 -4.60 -46.57
N SER A 103 19.61 -3.69 -47.56
CA SER A 103 18.76 -3.55 -48.76
C SER A 103 17.34 -4.17 -48.87
N SER A 104 16.31 -3.30 -48.99
CA SER A 104 15.31 -3.37 -50.08
C SER A 104 14.38 -2.14 -50.03
N GLU A 105 14.33 -1.45 -51.18
CA GLU A 105 13.54 -0.27 -51.53
C GLU A 105 12.03 -0.43 -51.28
N GLU A 106 11.35 0.64 -50.86
CA GLU A 106 10.01 1.01 -51.36
C GLU A 106 9.63 2.42 -50.86
N ASP A 107 9.19 3.25 -51.81
CA ASP A 107 8.95 4.69 -51.76
C ASP A 107 7.92 5.13 -50.72
N SER A 108 8.22 6.23 -50.01
CA SER A 108 7.20 7.13 -49.49
C SER A 108 7.75 8.55 -49.42
N ASP A 109 7.38 9.35 -50.42
CA ASP A 109 7.55 10.80 -50.45
C ASP A 109 6.91 11.42 -49.20
N ASP A 110 7.72 12.04 -48.34
CA ASP A 110 7.28 13.08 -47.40
C ASP A 110 8.45 14.04 -47.13
N GLU A 111 8.54 15.05 -48.00
CA GLU A 111 9.04 16.41 -47.78
C GLU A 111 9.88 16.65 -46.50
N MET A 112 11.21 16.71 -46.65
CA MET A 112 12.12 17.22 -45.63
C MET A 112 11.91 18.73 -45.41
N ALA A 113 11.15 19.09 -44.37
CA ALA A 113 11.10 20.46 -43.87
C ALA A 113 12.42 20.83 -43.17
N LEU A 114 13.25 21.62 -43.85
CA LEU A 114 14.48 22.24 -43.33
C LEU A 114 14.15 23.23 -42.20
N ILE A 115 14.59 22.95 -40.97
CA ILE A 115 14.55 23.94 -39.87
C ILE A 115 15.83 24.78 -39.94
N THR A 116 15.68 26.00 -40.46
CA THR A 116 16.71 27.05 -40.48
C THR A 116 16.96 27.58 -39.06
N ARG A 117 18.18 27.39 -38.53
CA ARG A 117 18.64 28.04 -37.29
C ARG A 117 19.05 29.48 -37.58
N ARG A 118 18.26 30.46 -37.14
CA ARG A 118 18.69 31.87 -37.07
C ARG A 118 19.60 32.06 -35.85
N LEU A 119 20.75 32.70 -36.07
CA LEU A 119 21.55 33.38 -35.05
C LEU A 119 20.94 34.76 -34.78
#